data_AF-A0A0M2KJK5-F1
#
_entry.id   AF-A0A0M2KJK5-F1
#
_cell.length_a   1.000
_cell.length_b   1.000
_cell.length_c   1.000
_cell.angle_alpha   90.00
_cell.angle_beta   90.00
_cell.angle_gamma   90.00
#
_symmetry.space_group_name_H-M   'P 1'
#
loop_
_entity.id
_entity.type
_entity.pdbx_description
1 polymer ?
#
loop_
_entity_poly.entity_id
_entity_poly.type
_entity_poly.pdbx_seq_one_letter_code
_entity_poly.pdbx_strand_id
1 'polypeptide(L)'
;MVTPARKLKPRYWQVAPRQRWWSQPCPPDTVFLQCHEGQYDMVVAMYHDQGHIPLKLQGFYDGVNITAGLPFIHTSADHGTAFDIAWTGKAKSESMAISIQSGIGTHERTTSP
;
A
#
# COMPACT_ATOMS: atom_id res chain seq x y z
N MET A 1 -3.17 -1.59 5.79
CA MET A 1 -3.43 -0.53 4.79
C MET A 1 -2.58 -0.88 3.59
N VAL A 2 -3.22 -1.14 2.45
CA VAL A 2 -2.59 -1.70 1.25
C VAL A 2 -2.18 -0.52 0.35
N THR A 3 -0.92 -0.48 -0.10
CA THR A 3 -0.34 0.68 -0.85
C THR A 3 0.06 0.23 -2.25
N PRO A 4 -0.27 0.97 -3.32
CA PRO A 4 0.21 0.64 -4.66
C PRO A 4 1.73 0.82 -4.77
N ALA A 5 2.42 -0.17 -5.32
CA ALA A 5 3.89 -0.26 -5.34
C ALA A 5 4.59 0.77 -6.26
N ARG A 6 3.85 1.55 -7.06
CA ARG A 6 4.43 2.49 -8.03
C ARG A 6 4.37 3.93 -7.52
N LYS A 7 5.56 4.44 -7.14
CA LYS A 7 5.97 5.85 -6.94
C LYS A 7 6.10 6.32 -5.49
N LEU A 8 7.01 5.73 -4.72
CA LEU A 8 7.65 6.45 -3.61
C LEU A 8 8.90 7.15 -4.15
N LYS A 9 8.81 8.45 -4.43
CA LYS A 9 9.99 9.29 -4.74
C LYS A 9 10.61 9.76 -3.42
N PRO A 10 11.95 9.86 -3.32
CA PRO A 10 12.59 10.37 -2.12
C PRO A 10 12.42 11.89 -2.09
N ARG A 11 11.48 12.38 -1.27
CA ARG A 11 11.33 13.80 -1.00
C ARG A 11 11.31 14.01 0.52
N TYR A 12 12.47 14.50 0.99
CA TYR A 12 12.72 15.22 2.25
C TYR A 12 12.82 14.40 3.55
N TRP A 13 14.06 14.18 3.99
CA TRP A 13 14.41 13.87 5.39
C TRP A 13 15.25 14.96 6.06
N GLN A 14 15.16 16.21 5.58
CA GLN A 14 15.76 17.34 6.27
C GLN A 14 14.69 18.41 6.53
N VAL A 15 14.67 18.90 7.79
CA VAL A 15 14.20 20.21 8.29
C VAL A 15 12.87 20.29 9.10
N ALA A 16 12.99 21.03 10.24
CA ALA A 16 12.03 21.75 11.11
C ALA A 16 11.08 20.97 12.08
N PRO A 17 11.16 21.22 13.41
CA PRO A 17 10.43 20.47 14.44
C PRO A 17 8.92 20.81 14.58
N ARG A 18 8.28 21.51 13.65
CA ARG A 18 6.87 21.93 13.78
C ARG A 18 6.07 22.03 12.46
N GLN A 19 6.24 21.09 11.53
CA GLN A 19 5.28 20.93 10.42
C GLN A 19 4.37 19.72 10.66
N ARG A 20 3.07 19.92 10.39
CA ARG A 20 2.06 18.86 10.45
C ARG A 20 2.15 18.06 9.16
N TRP A 21 2.51 16.78 9.28
CA TRP A 21 2.69 15.86 8.14
C TRP A 21 1.38 15.21 7.67
N TRP A 22 0.24 15.60 8.25
CA TRP A 22 -1.08 15.05 7.96
C TRP A 22 -2.12 16.15 7.80
N SER A 23 -3.04 15.96 6.85
CA SER A 23 -4.18 16.83 6.62
C SER A 23 -5.26 16.67 7.71
N GLN A 24 -6.27 17.54 7.69
CA GLN A 24 -7.48 17.35 8.49
C GLN A 24 -8.35 16.23 7.89
N PRO A 25 -9.35 15.70 8.63
CA PRO A 25 -10.28 14.72 8.07
C PRO A 25 -10.92 15.22 6.78
N CYS A 26 -10.91 14.37 5.75
CA CYS A 26 -11.44 14.68 4.43
C CYS A 26 -12.55 13.68 4.05
N PRO A 27 -13.50 14.10 3.21
CA PRO A 27 -14.42 13.17 2.57
C PRO A 27 -13.66 12.06 1.80
N PRO A 28 -14.03 10.78 1.98
CA PRO A 28 -13.28 9.65 1.40
C PRO A 28 -13.27 9.68 -0.13
N ASP A 29 -14.40 9.98 -0.75
CA ASP A 29 -14.57 10.11 -2.20
C ASP A 29 -13.61 11.12 -2.84
N THR A 30 -13.32 12.21 -2.13
CA THR A 30 -12.40 13.26 -2.60
C THR A 30 -10.94 12.88 -2.35
N VAL A 31 -10.61 12.41 -1.15
CA VAL A 31 -9.22 12.19 -0.76
C VAL A 31 -8.56 11.02 -1.52
N PHE A 32 -9.32 9.99 -1.89
CA PHE A 32 -8.78 8.90 -2.71
C PHE A 32 -8.43 9.34 -4.13
N LEU A 33 -9.21 10.24 -4.73
CA LEU A 33 -8.87 10.84 -6.02
C LEU A 33 -7.61 11.71 -5.90
N GLN A 34 -7.55 12.56 -4.86
CA GLN A 34 -6.38 13.42 -4.62
C GLN A 34 -5.10 12.60 -4.38
N CYS A 35 -5.19 11.48 -3.66
CA CYS A 35 -4.07 10.56 -3.46
C CYS A 35 -3.65 9.89 -4.77
N HIS A 36 -4.60 9.43 -5.58
CA HIS A 36 -4.33 8.90 -6.91
C HIS A 36 -3.63 9.93 -7.84
N GLU A 37 -4.01 11.20 -7.74
CA GLU A 37 -3.35 12.31 -8.46
C GLU A 37 -1.97 12.70 -7.89
N GLY A 38 -1.55 12.08 -6.78
CA GLY A 38 -0.24 12.30 -6.16
C GLY A 38 -0.18 13.49 -5.19
N GLN A 39 -1.32 13.99 -4.72
CA GLN A 39 -1.35 15.03 -3.69
C GLN A 39 -1.02 14.50 -2.29
N TYR A 40 -1.22 13.19 -2.06
CA TYR A 40 -0.92 12.50 -0.81
C TYR A 40 -0.16 11.20 -1.07
N ASP A 41 0.83 10.91 -0.24
CA ASP A 41 1.54 9.62 -0.26
C ASP A 41 0.71 8.48 0.34
N MET A 42 -0.23 8.79 1.26
CA MET A 42 -1.01 7.82 2.02
C MET A 42 -2.36 8.40 2.50
N VAL A 43 -3.42 7.59 2.48
CA VAL A 43 -4.75 7.90 3.02
C VAL A 43 -5.14 6.96 4.17
N VAL A 44 -5.31 7.48 5.38
CA VAL A 44 -5.81 6.68 6.50
C VAL A 44 -7.33 6.59 6.43
N ALA A 45 -7.85 5.40 6.13
CA ALA A 45 -9.28 5.10 6.20
C ALA A 45 -9.70 4.74 7.64
N MET A 46 -10.90 5.14 8.04
CA MET A 46 -11.43 4.89 9.38
C MET A 46 -11.97 3.45 9.56
N TYR A 47 -12.40 2.82 8.47
CA TYR A 47 -12.93 1.45 8.47
C TYR A 47 -12.60 0.72 7.17
N HIS A 48 -12.72 -0.62 7.21
CA HIS A 48 -12.23 -1.54 6.19
C HIS A 48 -12.71 -1.18 4.77
N ASP A 49 -14.03 -1.17 4.55
CA ASP A 49 -14.58 -1.00 3.20
C ASP A 49 -14.32 0.40 2.62
N GLN A 50 -14.18 1.40 3.49
CA GLN A 50 -13.83 2.76 3.06
C GLN A 50 -12.48 2.80 2.34
N GLY A 51 -11.51 1.99 2.78
CA GLY A 51 -10.18 1.92 2.16
C GLY A 51 -10.05 0.81 1.10
N HIS A 52 -10.64 -0.35 1.34
CA HIS A 52 -10.47 -1.51 0.47
C HIS A 52 -11.20 -1.37 -0.88
N ILE A 53 -12.41 -0.80 -0.91
CA ILE A 53 -13.15 -0.58 -2.17
C ILE A 53 -12.37 0.28 -3.17
N PRO A 54 -11.96 1.52 -2.83
CA PRO A 54 -11.28 2.39 -3.80
C PRO A 54 -9.94 1.82 -4.26
N LEU A 55 -9.22 1.13 -3.38
CA LEU A 55 -7.95 0.52 -3.75
C LEU A 55 -8.13 -0.64 -4.74
N LYS A 56 -9.10 -1.53 -4.51
CA LYS A 56 -9.39 -2.63 -5.43
C LYS A 56 -9.82 -2.12 -6.80
N LEU A 57 -10.53 -1.00 -6.86
CA LEU A 57 -10.90 -0.35 -8.13
C LEU A 57 -9.68 0.20 -8.89
N GLN A 58 -8.67 0.70 -8.17
CA GLN A 58 -7.44 1.24 -8.76
C GLN A 58 -6.46 0.15 -9.20
N GLY A 59 -6.41 -0.96 -8.47
CA GLY A 59 -5.38 -1.98 -8.65
C GLY A 59 -5.81 -3.33 -8.11
N PHE A 60 -6.68 -4.03 -8.84
CA PHE A 60 -7.31 -5.27 -8.35
C PHE A 60 -6.30 -6.42 -8.14
N TYR A 61 -5.17 -6.41 -8.88
CA TYR A 61 -4.20 -7.50 -8.93
C TYR A 61 -2.79 -7.11 -8.46
N ASP A 62 -2.51 -5.83 -8.26
CA ASP A 62 -1.20 -5.27 -7.87
C ASP A 62 -1.17 -4.67 -6.46
N GLY A 63 -2.27 -4.78 -5.71
CA GLY A 63 -2.30 -4.48 -4.29
C GLY A 63 -1.39 -5.41 -3.46
N VAL A 64 -0.69 -4.81 -2.49
CA VAL A 64 0.12 -5.51 -1.47
C VAL A 64 -0.31 -5.06 -0.09
N ASN A 65 -0.61 -6.02 0.79
CA ASN A 65 -0.88 -5.72 2.18
C ASN A 65 0.42 -5.64 2.97
N ILE A 66 0.62 -4.50 3.64
CA ILE A 66 1.79 -4.24 4.49
C ILE A 66 1.30 -4.08 5.93
N THR A 67 1.89 -4.85 6.84
CA THR A 67 1.60 -4.75 8.27
C THR A 67 2.60 -3.82 8.94
N ALA A 68 2.14 -2.62 9.30
CA ALA A 68 2.96 -1.64 10.03
C ALA A 68 2.93 -1.91 11.54
N GLY A 69 4.01 -1.53 12.25
CA GLY A 69 4.12 -1.59 13.71
C GLY A 69 4.73 -2.88 14.28
N LEU A 70 5.06 -3.86 13.42
CA LEU A 70 5.81 -5.06 13.82
C LEU A 70 7.32 -4.79 13.89
N PRO A 71 8.09 -5.56 14.68
CA PRO A 71 9.55 -5.43 14.77
C PRO A 71 10.29 -6.03 13.55
N PHE A 72 9.57 -6.45 12.51
CA PHE A 72 10.11 -6.96 11.26
C PHE A 72 9.16 -6.61 10.10
N ILE A 73 9.67 -6.70 8.87
CA ILE A 73 8.91 -6.42 7.66
C ILE A 73 7.95 -7.58 7.37
N HIS A 74 6.66 -7.28 7.27
CA HIS A 74 5.63 -8.25 6.91
C HIS A 74 4.77 -7.72 5.76
N THR A 75 4.81 -8.45 4.64
CA THR A 75 4.03 -8.18 3.43
C THR A 75 3.24 -9.43 3.05
N SER A 76 2.01 -9.28 2.56
CA SER A 76 1.20 -10.39 2.06
C SER A 76 0.49 -10.04 0.76
N ALA A 77 0.18 -11.08 -0.02
CA ALA A 77 -0.71 -10.95 -1.17
C ALA A 77 -2.08 -10.42 -0.75
N ASP A 78 -2.75 -9.72 -1.66
CA ASP A 78 -4.03 -9.05 -1.41
C ASP A 78 -5.23 -9.86 -1.94
N HIS A 79 -5.09 -11.18 -2.06
CA HIS A 79 -6.16 -12.08 -2.49
C HIS A 79 -6.43 -13.17 -1.45
N GLY A 80 -7.61 -13.78 -1.55
CA GLY A 80 -8.00 -14.94 -0.74
C GLY A 80 -7.38 -16.24 -1.25
N THR A 81 -7.83 -17.36 -0.68
CA THR A 81 -7.29 -18.70 -0.96
C THR A 81 -7.63 -19.25 -2.36
N ALA A 82 -8.71 -18.76 -2.98
CA ALA A 82 -9.15 -19.16 -4.32
C ALA A 82 -9.20 -20.69 -4.52
N PHE A 83 -9.88 -21.40 -3.60
CA PHE A 83 -9.93 -22.87 -3.58
C PHE A 83 -10.51 -23.50 -4.85
N ASP A 84 -11.41 -22.78 -5.54
CA ASP A 84 -12.05 -23.17 -6.79
C ASP A 84 -11.05 -23.32 -7.96
N ILE A 85 -9.89 -22.66 -7.89
CA ILE A 85 -8.83 -22.74 -8.91
C ILE A 85 -7.55 -23.41 -8.40
N ALA A 86 -7.57 -23.98 -7.19
CA ALA A 86 -6.42 -24.69 -6.64
C ALA A 86 -6.01 -25.86 -7.56
N TRP A 87 -4.70 -26.02 -7.78
CA TRP A 87 -4.13 -27.08 -8.62
C TRP A 87 -4.52 -27.05 -10.12
N THR A 88 -5.15 -25.97 -10.59
CA THR A 88 -5.57 -25.84 -12.01
C THR A 88 -4.54 -25.16 -12.90
N GLY A 89 -3.49 -24.56 -12.32
CA GLY A 89 -2.52 -23.72 -13.05
C GLY A 89 -3.07 -22.35 -13.50
N LYS A 90 -4.30 -21.96 -13.09
CA LYS A 90 -4.93 -20.69 -13.47
C LYS A 90 -4.63 -19.52 -12.53
N ALA A 91 -4.01 -19.77 -11.38
CA ALA A 91 -3.73 -18.74 -10.39
C ALA A 91 -2.71 -17.73 -10.92
N LYS A 92 -3.00 -16.45 -10.71
CA LYS A 92 -2.15 -15.31 -11.05
C LYS A 92 -1.15 -15.05 -9.92
N SER A 93 0.15 -15.07 -10.22
CA SER A 93 1.21 -14.94 -9.21
C SER A 93 1.67 -13.51 -8.97
N GLU A 94 1.14 -12.53 -9.71
CA GLU A 94 1.60 -11.15 -9.75
C GLU A 94 1.51 -10.47 -8.38
N SER A 95 0.40 -10.60 -7.65
CA SER A 95 0.25 -10.00 -6.31
C SER A 95 1.28 -10.54 -5.31
N MET A 96 1.56 -11.84 -5.36
CA MET A 96 2.61 -12.45 -4.52
C MET A 96 4.00 -11.93 -4.92
N ALA A 97 4.31 -11.86 -6.21
CA ALA A 97 5.58 -11.34 -6.69
C ALA A 97 5.81 -9.88 -6.28
N ILE A 98 4.79 -9.02 -6.41
CA ILE A 98 4.86 -7.61 -5.99
C ILE A 98 4.99 -7.52 -4.46
N SER A 99 4.35 -8.41 -3.70
CA SER A 99 4.48 -8.46 -2.24
C SER A 99 5.93 -8.73 -1.82
N ILE A 100 6.57 -9.72 -2.43
CA ILE A 100 7.98 -10.05 -2.18
C ILE A 100 8.88 -8.87 -2.55
N GLN A 101 8.70 -8.29 -3.74
CA GLN A 101 9.48 -7.13 -4.20
C GLN A 101 9.31 -5.92 -3.27
N SER A 102 8.09 -5.67 -2.79
CA SER A 102 7.80 -4.59 -1.84
C SER A 102 8.50 -4.81 -0.50
N GLY A 103 8.57 -6.05 -0.02
CA GLY A 103 9.31 -6.42 1.18
C GLY A 103 10.82 -6.15 1.03
N ILE A 104 11.43 -6.58 -0.08
CA ILE A 104 12.84 -6.32 -0.40
C ILE A 104 13.11 -4.82 -0.47
N GLY A 105 12.31 -4.07 -1.26
CA GLY A 105 12.49 -2.64 -1.41
C GLY A 105 12.26 -1.85 -0.12
N THR A 106 11.44 -2.37 0.81
CA THR A 106 11.30 -1.78 2.14
C THR A 106 12.54 -2.04 2.98
N HIS A 107 13.08 -3.26 2.94
CA HIS A 107 14.30 -3.61 3.66
C HIS A 107 15.48 -2.74 3.24
N GLU A 108 15.75 -2.62 1.93
CA GLU A 108 16.84 -1.81 1.38
C GLU A 108 16.77 -0.34 1.83
N ARG A 109 15.56 0.23 1.92
CA ARG A 109 15.34 1.61 2.39
C ARG A 109 15.56 1.77 3.88
N THR A 110 15.34 0.73 4.68
CA THR A 110 15.53 0.77 6.14
C THR A 110 16.97 0.52 6.58
N THR A 111 17.79 -0.13 5.74
CA THR A 111 19.18 -0.49 6.07
C THR A 111 20.22 0.35 5.34
N SER A 112 19.81 1.22 4.41
CA SER A 112 20.70 2.19 3.77
C SER A 112 21.11 3.30 4.79
N PRO A 113 22.41 3.66 4.86
CA PRO A 113 22.93 4.68 5.76
C PRO A 113 22.46 6.10 5.42
#